data_AF-A0AA37I0T6-F1
#
_entry.id   AF-A0AA37I0T6-F1
#
_cell.length_a   1.000
_cell.length_b   1.000
_cell.length_c   1.000
_cell.angle_alpha   90.00
_cell.angle_beta   90.00
_cell.angle_gamma   90.00
#
_symmetry.space_group_name_H-M   'P 1'
#
loop_
_entity.id
_entity.type
_entity.pdbx_description
1 polymer ?
#
loop_
_entity_poly.entity_id
_entity_poly.type
_entity_poly.pdbx_seq_one_letter_code
_entity_poly.pdbx_strand_id
1 'polypeptide(L)'
;MNQRPIPKRLLICIPLFAISIAMLVWQIENPDGFNTIWQYFGWSNQALSVFTLWTITVYLVRNNKCFWLTLIPALFMTTVCSTYFFVSKQFLGLGNDGYPYGAVCLGVAIVWFVLWYRKNNNLKQ
;
A
#
# COMPACT_ATOMS: atom_id res chain seq x y z
N MET A 1 -20.89 -19.25 31.01
CA MET A 1 -20.25 -18.40 29.97
C MET A 1 -18.74 -18.49 30.17
N ASN A 2 -18.05 -19.30 29.37
CA ASN A 2 -16.59 -19.43 29.43
C ASN A 2 -15.97 -18.10 28.96
N GLN A 3 -15.68 -17.18 29.89
CA GLN A 3 -14.97 -15.94 29.63
C GLN A 3 -13.60 -16.30 29.04
N ARG A 4 -13.40 -16.01 27.75
CA ARG A 4 -12.09 -16.14 27.11
C ARG A 4 -11.06 -15.43 27.99
N PRO A 5 -9.91 -16.06 28.30
CA PRO A 5 -9.03 -15.57 29.34
C PRO A 5 -8.51 -14.18 28.96
N ILE A 6 -8.84 -13.19 29.81
CA ILE A 6 -8.35 -11.80 29.80
C ILE A 6 -6.84 -11.67 29.51
N PRO A 7 -5.93 -12.55 29.99
CA PRO A 7 -4.49 -12.40 29.73
C PRO A 7 -4.10 -12.39 28.25
N LYS A 8 -4.84 -13.07 27.37
CA LYS A 8 -4.52 -13.06 25.92
C LYS A 8 -4.80 -11.70 25.26
N ARG A 9 -5.75 -10.93 25.80
CA ARG A 9 -6.05 -9.56 25.35
C ARG A 9 -5.01 -8.60 25.88
N LEU A 10 -4.63 -8.77 27.16
CA LEU A 10 -3.64 -7.92 27.82
C LEU A 10 -2.26 -8.05 27.18
N LEU A 11 -1.87 -9.26 26.74
CA LEU A 11 -0.62 -9.51 26.03
C LEU A 11 -0.50 -8.78 24.69
N ILE A 12 -1.63 -8.47 24.04
CA ILE A 12 -1.65 -7.66 22.80
C ILE A 12 -1.74 -6.17 23.14
N CYS A 13 -2.52 -5.81 24.16
CA CYS A 13 -2.69 -4.42 24.57
C CYS A 13 -1.40 -3.80 25.13
N ILE A 14 -0.67 -4.50 26.01
CA ILE A 14 0.55 -3.97 26.63
C ILE A 14 1.59 -3.50 25.59
N PRO A 15 1.99 -4.32 24.61
CA PRO A 15 2.95 -3.87 23.59
C PRO A 15 2.37 -2.77 22.71
N LEU A 16 1.07 -2.81 22.38
CA LEU A 16 0.43 -1.73 21.62
C LEU A 16 0.48 -0.38 22.36
N PHE A 17 0.20 -0.38 23.67
CA PHE A 17 0.29 0.81 24.52
C PHE A 17 1.73 1.29 24.69
N ALA A 18 2.68 0.38 24.89
CA ALA A 18 4.10 0.73 25.00
C ALA A 18 4.62 1.39 23.73
N ILE A 19 4.30 0.83 22.55
CA ILE A 19 4.65 1.41 21.25
C ILE A 19 3.99 2.77 21.06
N SER A 20 2.70 2.89 21.42
CA SER A 20 1.97 4.15 21.30
C SER A 20 2.56 5.25 22.19
N ILE A 21 2.93 4.93 23.43
CA ILE A 21 3.55 5.88 24.36
C ILE A 21 4.95 6.27 23.87
N ALA A 22 5.77 5.31 23.43
CA ALA A 22 7.10 5.59 22.88
C ALA A 22 7.02 6.49 21.64
N MET A 23 6.04 6.25 20.75
CA MET A 23 5.77 7.10 19.60
C MET A 23 5.34 8.51 20.03
N LEU A 24 4.47 8.62 21.05
CA LEU A 24 3.99 9.91 21.57
C LEU A 24 5.14 10.76 22.15
N VAL A 25 6.03 10.14 22.91
CA VAL A 25 7.22 10.81 23.49
C VAL A 25 8.14 11.29 22.36
N TRP A 26 8.42 10.44 21.38
CA TRP A 26 9.21 10.80 20.20
C TRP A 26 8.58 11.96 19.40
N GLN A 27 7.25 11.97 19.26
CA GLN A 27 6.52 13.04 18.58
C GLN A 27 6.56 14.38 19.31
N ILE A 28 6.54 14.39 20.64
CA ILE A 28 6.64 15.63 21.44
C ILE A 28 8.05 16.21 21.39
N GLU A 29 9.07 15.35 21.33
CA GLU A 29 10.47 15.76 21.29
C GLU A 29 10.92 16.26 19.90
N ASN A 30 10.25 15.81 18.83
CA ASN A 30 10.54 16.22 17.45
C ASN A 30 9.41 17.12 16.91
N PRO A 31 9.65 18.41 16.63
CA PRO A 31 8.61 19.31 16.11
C PRO A 31 8.00 18.85 14.77
N ASP A 32 8.73 18.06 13.98
CA ASP A 32 8.28 17.48 12.70
C ASP A 32 7.72 16.04 12.82
N GLY A 33 7.65 15.48 14.03
CA GLY A 33 7.23 14.09 14.26
C GLY A 33 5.78 13.84 13.83
N PHE A 34 4.86 14.78 14.13
CA PHE A 34 3.47 14.69 13.70
C PHE A 34 3.31 14.78 12.18
N ASN A 35 3.99 15.73 11.53
CA ASN A 35 3.95 15.89 10.08
C ASN A 35 4.46 14.63 9.35
N THR A 36 5.49 13.99 9.90
CA THR A 36 6.05 12.74 9.39
C THR A 36 5.02 11.60 9.45
N ILE A 37 4.39 11.38 10.60
CA ILE A 37 3.37 10.33 10.76
C ILE A 37 2.15 10.58 9.88
N TRP A 38 1.74 11.84 9.75
CA TRP A 38 0.61 12.21 8.90
C TRP A 38 0.87 11.88 7.43
N GLN A 39 2.09 12.11 6.95
CA GLN A 39 2.49 11.74 5.58
C GLN A 39 2.55 10.21 5.39
N TYR A 40 3.03 9.45 6.37
CA TYR A 40 2.96 7.98 6.35
C TYR A 40 1.52 7.47 6.31
N PHE A 41 0.62 8.07 7.08
CA PHE A 41 -0.80 7.73 7.08
C PHE A 41 -1.45 8.05 5.73
N GLY A 42 -1.17 9.23 5.17
CA GLY A 42 -1.62 9.62 3.84
C GLY A 42 -1.16 8.66 2.75
N TRP A 43 0.12 8.28 2.76
CA TRP A 43 0.66 7.28 1.83
C TRP A 43 0.02 5.89 2.03
N SER A 44 -0.15 5.45 3.27
CA SER A 44 -0.77 4.15 3.57
C SER A 44 -2.20 4.07 3.02
N ASN A 45 -2.96 5.16 3.06
CA ASN A 45 -4.30 5.23 2.48
C ASN A 45 -4.28 5.14 0.94
N GLN A 46 -3.26 5.73 0.29
CA GLN A 46 -3.06 5.58 -1.16
C GLN A 46 -2.70 4.12 -1.50
N ALA A 47 -1.79 3.49 -0.76
CA ALA A 47 -1.42 2.10 -0.95
C ALA A 47 -2.62 1.15 -0.76
N LEU A 48 -3.46 1.37 0.27
CA LEU A 48 -4.68 0.60 0.49
C LEU A 48 -5.65 0.72 -0.71
N SER A 49 -5.77 1.91 -1.27
CA SER A 49 -6.58 2.15 -2.46
C SER A 49 -6.05 1.39 -3.68
N VAL A 50 -4.72 1.34 -3.86
CA VAL A 50 -4.07 0.55 -4.91
C VAL A 50 -4.42 -0.94 -4.77
N PHE A 51 -4.25 -1.52 -3.58
CA PHE A 51 -4.58 -2.94 -3.35
C PHE A 51 -6.05 -3.23 -3.62
N THR A 52 -6.94 -2.33 -3.21
CA THR A 52 -8.38 -2.47 -3.43
C THR A 52 -8.71 -2.43 -4.91
N LEU A 53 -8.16 -1.47 -5.66
CA LEU A 53 -8.36 -1.34 -7.11
C LEU A 53 -7.87 -2.58 -7.85
N TRP A 54 -6.67 -3.09 -7.55
CA TRP A 54 -6.15 -4.33 -8.14
C TRP A 54 -7.03 -5.54 -7.85
N THR A 55 -7.55 -5.64 -6.62
CA THR A 55 -8.47 -6.72 -6.23
C THR A 55 -9.76 -6.66 -7.05
N ILE A 56 -10.32 -5.45 -7.24
CA ILE A 56 -11.51 -5.24 -8.07
C ILE A 56 -11.22 -5.55 -9.54
N THR A 57 -10.06 -5.15 -10.06
CA THR A 57 -9.65 -5.44 -11.44
C THR A 57 -9.57 -6.96 -11.67
N VAL A 58 -8.91 -7.70 -10.78
CA VAL A 58 -8.84 -9.17 -10.85
C VAL A 58 -10.24 -9.80 -10.79
N TYR A 59 -11.11 -9.29 -9.93
CA TYR A 59 -12.50 -9.74 -9.82
C TYR A 59 -13.29 -9.50 -11.12
N LEU A 60 -13.17 -8.32 -11.73
CA LEU A 60 -13.85 -7.99 -12.99
C LEU A 60 -13.33 -8.82 -14.17
N VAL A 61 -12.01 -9.06 -14.24
CA VAL A 61 -11.41 -9.94 -15.25
C VAL A 61 -11.97 -11.36 -15.14
N ARG A 62 -12.08 -11.92 -13.92
CA ARG A 62 -12.64 -13.26 -13.72
C ARG A 62 -14.11 -13.35 -14.17
N ASN A 63 -14.87 -12.29 -13.94
CA ASN A 63 -16.28 -12.18 -14.33
C ASN A 63 -16.49 -11.75 -15.79
N ASN A 64 -15.44 -11.64 -16.61
CA ASN A 64 -15.51 -11.20 -18.01
C ASN A 64 -16.26 -9.86 -18.21
N LYS A 65 -16.23 -8.96 -17.21
CA LYS A 65 -16.81 -7.61 -17.31
C LYS A 65 -15.75 -6.60 -17.74
N CYS A 66 -16.18 -5.35 -18.01
CA CYS A 66 -15.28 -4.27 -18.42
C CYS A 66 -14.26 -3.93 -17.31
N PHE A 67 -13.12 -4.61 -17.33
CA PHE A 67 -12.05 -4.44 -16.33
C PHE A 67 -11.22 -3.17 -16.56
N TRP A 68 -11.21 -2.64 -17.79
CA TRP A 68 -10.48 -1.43 -18.20
C TRP A 68 -10.79 -0.22 -17.32
N LEU A 69 -12.05 -0.07 -16.89
CA LEU A 69 -12.48 1.03 -16.02
C LEU A 69 -11.72 1.08 -14.69
N THR A 70 -11.35 -0.08 -14.16
CA THR A 70 -10.62 -0.18 -12.88
C THR A 70 -9.12 -0.34 -13.06
N LEU A 71 -8.70 -0.89 -14.20
CA LEU A 71 -7.28 -1.11 -14.50
C LEU A 71 -6.53 0.21 -14.72
N ILE A 72 -7.14 1.17 -15.44
CA ILE A 72 -6.54 2.48 -15.69
C ILE A 72 -6.23 3.22 -14.37
N PRO A 73 -7.21 3.43 -13.46
CA PRO A 73 -6.93 4.07 -12.18
C PRO A 73 -6.03 3.23 -11.29
N ALA A 74 -6.07 1.89 -11.36
CA ALA A 74 -5.15 1.03 -10.60
C ALA A 74 -3.69 1.27 -11.00
N LEU A 75 -3.39 1.31 -12.30
CA LEU A 75 -2.05 1.54 -12.82
C LEU A 75 -1.55 2.95 -12.50
N PHE A 76 -2.41 3.96 -12.66
CA PHE A 76 -2.09 5.34 -12.29
C PHE A 76 -1.76 5.48 -10.80
N MET A 77 -2.64 4.98 -9.92
CA MET A 77 -2.42 5.03 -8.47
C MET A 77 -1.17 4.24 -8.04
N THR A 78 -0.89 3.10 -8.69
CA THR A 78 0.33 2.32 -8.41
C THR A 78 1.59 3.13 -8.73
N THR A 79 1.56 3.89 -9.84
CA THR A 79 2.68 4.73 -10.28
C THR A 79 2.90 5.92 -9.36
N VAL A 80 1.82 6.62 -8.99
CA VAL A 80 1.87 7.75 -8.05
C VAL A 80 2.38 7.29 -6.68
N CYS A 81 1.83 6.20 -6.14
CA CYS A 81 2.22 5.66 -4.85
C CYS A 81 3.69 5.19 -4.83
N SER A 82 4.15 4.54 -5.90
CA SER A 82 5.54 4.07 -6.02
C SER A 82 6.51 5.24 -6.19
N THR A 83 6.20 6.21 -7.06
CA THR A 83 7.05 7.40 -7.27
C THR A 83 7.19 8.19 -5.96
N TYR A 84 6.10 8.37 -5.21
CA TYR A 84 6.16 9.02 -3.91
C TYR A 84 7.05 8.27 -2.93
N PHE A 85 6.98 6.93 -2.89
CA PHE A 85 7.85 6.11 -2.06
C PHE A 85 9.34 6.29 -2.40
N PHE A 86 9.70 6.39 -3.68
CA PHE A 86 11.10 6.57 -4.09
C PHE A 86 11.62 8.01 -3.95
N VAL A 87 10.79 9.01 -4.23
CA VAL A 87 11.16 10.43 -4.24
C VAL A 87 11.14 11.03 -2.83
N SER A 88 10.23 10.60 -1.97
CA SER A 88 10.04 11.20 -0.65
C SER A 88 11.27 10.99 0.23
N LYS A 89 11.74 12.10 0.83
CA LYS A 89 12.90 12.14 1.74
C LYS A 89 12.71 11.27 2.98
N GLN A 90 11.47 10.94 3.36
CA GLN A 90 11.19 10.08 4.50
C GLN A 90 11.42 8.58 4.22
N PHE A 91 11.39 8.15 2.96
CA PHE A 91 11.58 6.75 2.59
C PHE A 91 12.98 6.51 2.03
N LEU A 92 13.20 6.83 0.75
CA LEU A 92 14.49 6.64 0.06
C LEU A 92 15.20 7.96 -0.25
N GLY A 93 14.48 9.06 -0.38
CA GLY A 93 15.05 10.40 -0.56
C GLY A 93 15.93 10.58 -1.79
N LEU A 94 15.68 9.82 -2.86
CA LEU A 94 16.47 9.85 -4.11
C LEU A 94 16.28 11.14 -4.93
N GLY A 95 15.46 12.09 -4.46
CA GLY A 95 15.27 13.37 -5.13
C GLY A 95 14.79 13.20 -6.58
N ASN A 96 15.44 13.87 -7.53
CA ASN A 96 15.05 13.84 -8.95
C ASN A 96 15.37 12.49 -9.63
N ASP A 97 16.21 11.66 -9.02
CA ASP A 97 16.53 10.31 -9.51
C ASP A 97 15.42 9.29 -9.16
N GLY A 98 14.42 9.68 -8.37
CA GLY A 98 13.26 8.85 -8.01
C GLY A 98 12.20 8.69 -9.12
N TYR A 99 12.09 9.66 -10.03
CA TYR A 99 11.14 9.62 -11.15
C TYR A 99 11.29 8.41 -12.09
N PRO A 100 12.49 8.00 -12.52
CA PRO A 100 12.65 6.82 -13.36
C PRO A 100 12.19 5.52 -12.67
N TYR A 101 12.31 5.41 -11.34
CA TYR A 101 11.82 4.24 -10.61
C TYR A 101 10.30 4.13 -10.63
N GLY A 102 9.59 5.26 -10.66
CA GLY A 102 8.14 5.28 -10.88
C GLY A 102 7.74 4.66 -12.23
N ALA A 103 8.46 5.01 -13.30
CA ALA A 103 8.24 4.44 -14.63
C ALA A 103 8.59 2.95 -14.70
N VAL A 104 9.67 2.51 -14.04
CA VAL A 104 10.03 1.09 -13.93
C VAL A 104 8.94 0.32 -13.18
N CYS A 105 8.42 0.85 -12.08
CA CYS A 105 7.32 0.23 -11.33
C CYS A 105 6.05 0.07 -12.16
N LEU A 106 5.69 1.07 -12.98
CA LEU A 106 4.59 0.96 -13.94
C LEU A 106 4.85 -0.15 -14.96
N GLY A 107 6.06 -0.21 -15.52
CA GLY A 107 6.46 -1.25 -16.47
C GLY A 107 6.32 -2.66 -15.87
N VAL A 108 6.83 -2.86 -14.64
CA VAL A 108 6.71 -4.13 -13.91
C VAL A 108 5.24 -4.48 -13.65
N ALA A 109 4.43 -3.52 -13.21
CA ALA A 109 3.01 -3.74 -12.93
C ALA A 109 2.22 -4.16 -14.20
N ILE A 110 2.50 -3.53 -15.35
CA ILE A 110 1.91 -3.89 -16.63
C ILE A 110 2.37 -5.29 -17.07
N VAL A 111 3.67 -5.57 -17.03
CA VAL A 111 4.22 -6.89 -17.39
C VAL A 111 3.60 -7.98 -16.51
N TRP A 112 3.54 -7.77 -15.20
CA TRP A 112 2.94 -8.70 -14.26
C TRP A 112 1.46 -8.96 -14.57
N PHE A 113 0.68 -7.91 -14.85
CA PHE A 113 -0.73 -8.06 -15.23
C PHE A 113 -0.91 -8.80 -16.56
N VAL A 114 -0.10 -8.50 -17.57
CA VAL A 114 -0.16 -9.15 -18.89
C VAL A 114 0.20 -10.63 -18.77
N LEU A 115 1.26 -10.97 -18.03
CA LEU A 115 1.65 -12.37 -17.78
C LEU A 115 0.56 -13.13 -17.03
N TRP A 116 -0.01 -12.51 -15.99
CA TRP A 116 -1.12 -13.08 -15.24
C TRP A 116 -2.37 -13.28 -16.11
N TYR A 117 -2.74 -12.30 -16.91
CA TYR A 117 -3.89 -12.36 -17.81
C TYR A 117 -3.72 -13.45 -18.88
N ARG A 118 -2.54 -13.56 -19.50
CA ARG A 118 -2.21 -14.63 -20.46
C ARG A 118 -2.29 -16.01 -19.81
N LYS A 119 -1.73 -16.18 -18.60
CA LYS A 119 -1.83 -17.45 -17.86
C LYS A 119 -3.28 -17.82 -17.57
N ASN A 120 -4.10 -16.85 -17.16
CA ASN A 120 -5.49 -17.11 -16.79
C ASN A 120 -6.40 -17.41 -18.00
N ASN A 121 -6.09 -16.87 -19.19
CA ASN A 121 -6.77 -17.24 -20.44
C ASN A 121 -6.35 -18.63 -20.96
N ASN A 122 -5.07 -19.00 -20.85
CA ASN A 122 -4.61 -20.35 -21.23
C ASN A 122 -5.23 -21.46 -20.35
N LEU A 123 -5.62 -21.16 -19.10
CA LEU A 123 -6.30 -22.10 -18.20
C LEU A 123 -7.79 -22.30 -18.50
N LYS A 124 -8.37 -21.49 -19.40
CA LYS A 124 -9.77 -21.60 -19.84
C LYS A 124 -9.91 -22.29 -21.21
N GLN A 125 -8.81 -22.64 -21.88
CA GLN A 125 -8.79 -23.52 -23.07
C GLN A 125 -8.65 -24.98 -22.63
#